data_AF-A0A6S7BAV0-F1
#
_entry.id   AF-A0A6S7BAV0-F1
#
_cell.length_a   1.000
_cell.length_b   1.000
_cell.length_c   1.000
_cell.angle_alpha   90.00
_cell.angle_beta   90.00
_cell.angle_gamma   90.00
#
_symmetry.space_group_name_H-M   'P 1'
#
loop_
_entity.id
_entity.type
_entity.pdbx_description
1 polymer ?
#
loop_
_entity_poly.entity_id
_entity_poly.type
_entity_poly.pdbx_seq_one_letter_code
_entity_poly.pdbx_strand_id
1 'polypeptide(L)'
;MLGEPDAGFATLESSIGAGVLALCAEAVGAMEVAKEHTLEYLRTRRQFGVAIGSFQALQHRMADLLLEIEQARSAVIHATAALGAGRDERERALSAAKHTIGRIGARVAEECIQLHGGIRMTWELPLAHYAKRLVMIDHQFGDEDHHLERYITLTRSQRHE
;
A
#
# COMPACT_ATOMS: atom_id res chain seq x y z
N MET A 1 9.58 23.20 24.88
CA MET A 1 9.12 21.82 25.17
C MET A 1 7.75 21.68 24.53
N LEU A 2 7.47 20.57 23.82
CA LEU A 2 6.14 20.25 23.32
C LEU A 2 5.55 19.18 24.23
N GLY A 3 4.40 19.46 24.84
CA GLY A 3 3.74 18.55 25.79
C GLY A 3 4.36 18.53 27.19
N GLU A 4 3.93 17.55 27.98
CA GLU A 4 4.38 17.32 29.36
C GLU A 4 5.75 16.60 29.41
N PRO A 5 6.56 16.82 30.47
CA PRO A 5 7.77 16.02 30.72
C PRO A 5 7.47 14.51 30.71
N ASP A 6 8.41 13.71 30.19
CA ASP A 6 8.35 12.25 30.09
C ASP A 6 7.24 11.66 29.19
N ALA A 7 6.38 12.48 28.57
CA ALA A 7 5.33 12.02 27.66
C ALA A 7 5.77 11.90 26.18
N GLY A 8 7.02 12.23 25.85
CA GLY A 8 7.48 12.40 24.48
C GLY A 8 7.32 11.17 23.58
N PHE A 9 7.57 9.97 24.10
CA PHE A 9 7.44 8.73 23.32
C PHE A 9 5.99 8.48 22.88
N ALA A 10 5.02 8.61 23.79
CA ALA A 10 3.61 8.39 23.49
C ALA A 10 3.07 9.41 22.47
N THR A 11 3.52 10.68 22.57
CA THR A 11 3.17 11.72 21.59
C THR A 11 3.78 11.44 20.22
N LEU A 12 5.03 10.98 20.16
CA LEU A 12 5.68 10.61 18.90
C LEU A 12 5.03 9.39 18.25
N GLU A 13 4.71 8.36 19.04
CA GLU A 13 4.07 7.14 18.55
C GLU A 13 2.71 7.44 17.91
N SER A 14 1.86 8.23 18.56
CA SER A 14 0.56 8.60 17.99
C SER A 14 0.69 9.49 16.75
N SER A 15 1.66 10.42 16.74
CA SER A 15 1.92 11.30 15.60
C SER A 15 2.46 10.52 14.39
N ILE A 16 3.39 9.60 14.61
CA ILE A 16 3.89 8.68 13.59
C ILE A 16 2.75 7.79 13.10
N GLY A 17 1.88 7.31 13.99
CA GLY A 17 0.72 6.53 13.62
C GLY A 17 -0.22 7.24 12.64
N ALA A 18 -0.50 8.53 12.87
CA ALA A 18 -1.24 9.35 11.91
C ALA A 18 -0.50 9.51 10.57
N GLY A 19 0.82 9.67 10.60
CA GLY A 19 1.67 9.70 9.40
C GLY A 19 1.65 8.39 8.62
N VAL A 20 1.74 7.25 9.30
CA VAL A 20 1.61 5.91 8.72
C VAL A 20 0.26 5.77 8.02
N LEU A 21 -0.83 6.15 8.69
CA LEU A 21 -2.16 6.09 8.08
C LEU A 21 -2.26 6.95 6.82
N ALA A 22 -1.71 8.16 6.85
CA ALA A 22 -1.70 9.06 5.69
C ALA A 22 -0.91 8.46 4.52
N LEU A 23 0.28 7.88 4.76
CA LEU A 23 1.05 7.18 3.74
C LEU A 23 0.30 5.98 3.16
N CYS A 24 -0.38 5.21 4.00
CA CYS A 24 -1.19 4.09 3.56
C CYS A 24 -2.36 4.54 2.66
N ALA A 25 -3.04 5.64 3.02
CA ALA A 25 -4.10 6.22 2.20
C ALA A 25 -3.57 6.75 0.85
N GLU A 26 -2.41 7.42 0.86
CA GLU A 26 -1.72 7.85 -0.36
C GLU A 26 -1.39 6.66 -1.27
N ALA A 27 -0.86 5.57 -0.70
CA ALA A 27 -0.52 4.38 -1.45
C ALA A 27 -1.74 3.75 -2.14
N VAL A 28 -2.88 3.65 -1.46
CA VAL A 28 -4.13 3.16 -2.09
C VAL A 28 -4.51 4.03 -3.30
N GLY A 29 -4.41 5.35 -3.18
CA GLY A 29 -4.64 6.27 -4.30
C GLY A 29 -3.67 6.05 -5.46
N ALA A 30 -2.38 5.90 -5.16
CA ALA A 30 -1.35 5.63 -6.16
C ALA A 30 -1.56 4.27 -6.86
N MET A 31 -1.97 3.24 -6.13
CA MET A 31 -2.28 1.92 -6.69
C MET A 31 -3.48 1.97 -7.63
N GLU A 32 -4.54 2.70 -7.26
CA GLU A 32 -5.72 2.90 -8.12
C GLU A 32 -5.37 3.55 -9.45
N VAL A 33 -4.62 4.65 -9.41
CA VAL A 33 -4.19 5.35 -10.61
C VAL A 33 -3.30 4.45 -11.48
N ALA A 34 -2.36 3.72 -10.86
CA ALA A 34 -1.50 2.79 -11.59
C ALA A 34 -2.31 1.66 -12.26
N LYS A 35 -3.29 1.08 -11.56
CA LYS A 35 -4.20 0.07 -12.11
C LYS A 35 -5.02 0.62 -13.29
N GLU A 36 -5.59 1.81 -13.16
CA GLU A 36 -6.43 2.42 -14.19
C GLU A 36 -5.64 2.69 -15.48
N HIS A 37 -4.46 3.31 -15.37
CA HIS A 37 -3.60 3.53 -16.53
C HIS A 37 -3.14 2.20 -17.16
N THR A 38 -2.86 1.19 -16.35
CA THR A 38 -2.52 -0.14 -16.86
C THR A 38 -3.68 -0.75 -17.64
N LEU A 39 -4.90 -0.66 -17.13
CA LEU A 39 -6.09 -1.16 -17.80
C LEU A 39 -6.34 -0.44 -19.14
N GLU A 40 -6.17 0.89 -19.18
CA GLU A 40 -6.26 1.68 -20.40
C GLU A 40 -5.23 1.24 -21.44
N TYR A 41 -3.97 1.06 -21.02
CA TYR A 41 -2.91 0.55 -21.91
C TYR A 41 -3.27 -0.82 -22.49
N LEU A 42 -3.74 -1.75 -21.66
CA LEU A 42 -4.13 -3.10 -22.12
C LEU A 42 -5.29 -3.07 -23.12
N ARG A 43 -6.20 -2.10 -23.02
CA ARG A 43 -7.33 -1.92 -23.94
C ARG A 43 -6.92 -1.30 -25.29
N THR A 44 -5.91 -0.45 -25.29
CA THR A 44 -5.49 0.32 -26.48
C THR A 44 -4.35 -0.35 -27.24
N ARG A 45 -3.44 -1.04 -26.55
CA ARG A 45 -2.30 -1.72 -27.16
C ARG A 45 -2.75 -2.95 -27.95
N ARG A 46 -2.38 -3.00 -29.24
CA ARG A 46 -2.66 -4.13 -30.13
C ARG A 46 -1.42 -4.95 -30.44
N GLN A 47 -1.50 -6.27 -30.26
CA GLN A 47 -0.50 -7.25 -30.69
C GLN A 47 -1.22 -8.52 -31.13
N PHE A 48 -0.61 -9.30 -32.03
CA PHE A 48 -1.22 -10.52 -32.58
C PHE A 48 -2.62 -10.26 -33.18
N GLY A 49 -2.82 -9.09 -33.78
CA GLY A 49 -4.08 -8.70 -34.43
C GLY A 49 -5.21 -8.26 -33.49
N VAL A 50 -5.04 -8.30 -32.18
CA VAL A 50 -6.09 -7.95 -31.19
C VAL A 50 -5.55 -7.03 -30.09
N ALA A 51 -6.43 -6.41 -29.30
CA ALA A 51 -6.02 -5.71 -28.08
C ALA A 51 -5.45 -6.72 -27.07
N ILE A 52 -4.32 -6.41 -26.43
CA ILE A 52 -3.65 -7.36 -25.53
C ILE A 52 -4.50 -7.68 -24.29
N GLY A 53 -5.37 -6.76 -23.85
CA GLY A 53 -6.34 -6.98 -22.78
C GLY A 53 -7.41 -8.05 -23.10
N SER A 54 -7.47 -8.59 -24.32
CA SER A 54 -8.31 -9.74 -24.65
C SER A 54 -7.74 -11.08 -24.20
N PHE A 55 -6.45 -11.15 -23.89
CA PHE A 55 -5.80 -12.39 -23.43
C PHE A 55 -6.16 -12.68 -21.97
N GLN A 56 -6.70 -13.87 -21.69
CA GLN A 56 -7.14 -14.28 -20.35
C GLN A 56 -6.03 -14.17 -19.29
N ALA A 57 -4.78 -14.47 -19.66
CA ALA A 57 -3.65 -14.33 -18.73
C ALA A 57 -3.50 -12.90 -18.19
N LEU A 58 -3.73 -11.88 -19.03
CA LEU A 58 -3.68 -10.48 -18.58
C LEU A 58 -4.94 -10.08 -17.82
N GLN A 59 -6.10 -10.63 -18.19
CA GLN A 59 -7.36 -10.40 -17.48
C GLN A 59 -7.31 -10.94 -16.06
N HIS A 60 -6.80 -12.16 -15.86
CA HIS A 60 -6.65 -12.75 -14.52
C HIS A 60 -5.69 -11.92 -13.66
N ARG A 61 -4.54 -11.50 -14.20
CA ARG A 61 -3.60 -10.64 -13.47
C ARG A 61 -4.22 -9.30 -13.06
N MET A 62 -5.02 -8.67 -13.93
CA MET A 62 -5.73 -7.44 -13.58
C MET A 62 -6.83 -7.67 -12.54
N ALA A 63 -7.50 -8.81 -12.56
CA ALA A 63 -8.50 -9.18 -11.55
C ALA A 63 -7.84 -9.42 -10.18
N ASP A 64 -6.70 -10.11 -10.15
CA ASP A 64 -5.91 -10.32 -8.92
C ASP A 64 -5.42 -8.99 -8.33
N LEU A 65 -4.88 -8.10 -9.18
CA LEU A 65 -4.47 -6.76 -8.76
C LEU A 65 -5.62 -5.96 -8.16
N LEU A 66 -6.81 -6.02 -8.77
CA LEU A 66 -7.99 -5.36 -8.23
C LEU A 66 -8.33 -5.89 -6.83
N LEU A 67 -8.32 -7.20 -6.65
CA LEU A 67 -8.62 -7.83 -5.35
C LEU A 67 -7.63 -7.38 -4.27
N GLU A 68 -6.34 -7.34 -4.60
CA GLU A 68 -5.32 -6.87 -3.67
C GLU A 68 -5.50 -5.40 -3.30
N ILE A 69 -5.80 -4.53 -4.27
CA ILE A 69 -6.02 -3.11 -3.99
C ILE A 69 -7.25 -2.91 -3.07
N GLU A 70 -8.32 -3.69 -3.25
CA GLU A 70 -9.47 -3.66 -2.35
C GLU A 70 -9.17 -4.20 -0.94
N GLN A 71 -8.28 -5.19 -0.83
CA GLN A 71 -7.77 -5.64 0.46
C GLN A 71 -6.96 -4.53 1.15
N ALA A 72 -6.08 -3.84 0.41
CA ALA A 72 -5.29 -2.73 0.93
C ALA A 72 -6.20 -1.58 1.41
N ARG A 73 -7.20 -1.21 0.59
CA ARG A 73 -8.23 -0.21 0.92
C ARG A 73 -8.95 -0.57 2.22
N SER A 74 -9.36 -1.83 2.35
CA SER A 74 -10.07 -2.33 3.54
C SER A 74 -9.20 -2.23 4.80
N ALA A 75 -7.90 -2.55 4.70
CA ALA A 75 -6.96 -2.40 5.80
C ALA A 75 -6.79 -0.93 6.24
N VAL A 76 -6.72 0.01 5.28
CA VAL A 76 -6.66 1.45 5.57
C VAL A 76 -7.93 1.96 6.24
N ILE A 77 -9.11 1.52 5.76
CA ILE A 77 -10.40 1.87 6.39
C ILE A 77 -10.45 1.38 7.83
N HIS A 78 -10.01 0.14 8.08
CA HIS A 78 -9.96 -0.42 9.43
C HIS A 78 -9.02 0.38 10.34
N ALA A 79 -7.80 0.70 9.87
CA ALA A 79 -6.85 1.51 10.62
C ALA A 79 -7.37 2.93 10.89
N THR A 80 -8.13 3.51 9.95
CA THR A 80 -8.80 4.80 10.14
C THR A 80 -9.83 4.72 11.28
N ALA A 81 -10.65 3.68 11.30
CA ALA A 81 -11.65 3.49 12.36
C ALA A 81 -11.00 3.30 13.75
N ALA A 82 -9.85 2.62 13.80
CA ALA A 82 -9.09 2.38 15.02
C ALA A 82 -8.25 3.58 15.49
N LEU A 83 -8.17 4.68 14.73
CA LEU A 83 -7.28 5.81 15.05
C LEU A 83 -7.62 6.45 16.41
N GLY A 84 -8.90 6.50 16.76
CA GLY A 84 -9.39 7.02 18.04
C GLY A 84 -9.43 6.00 19.19
N ALA A 85 -9.03 4.75 18.94
CA ALA A 85 -9.09 3.68 19.93
C ALA A 85 -7.91 3.74 20.93
N GLY A 86 -7.95 2.83 21.91
CA GLY A 86 -6.84 2.60 22.83
C GLY A 86 -5.55 2.27 22.10
N ARG A 87 -4.40 2.55 22.74
CA ARG A 87 -3.07 2.41 22.14
C ARG A 87 -2.89 1.09 21.39
N ASP A 88 -3.09 -0.03 22.05
CA ASP A 88 -2.78 -1.33 21.46
C ASP A 88 -3.68 -1.69 20.26
N GLU A 89 -4.94 -1.29 20.28
CA GLU A 89 -5.86 -1.46 19.16
C GLU A 89 -5.45 -0.58 17.97
N ARG A 90 -5.22 0.70 18.23
CA ARG A 90 -4.77 1.67 17.22
C ARG A 90 -3.47 1.22 16.56
N GLU A 91 -2.43 0.97 17.36
CA GLU A 91 -1.10 0.63 16.86
C GLU A 91 -1.09 -0.71 16.10
N ARG A 92 -1.93 -1.66 16.51
CA ARG A 92 -2.08 -2.94 15.80
C ARG A 92 -2.74 -2.74 14.44
N ALA A 93 -3.82 -1.98 14.37
CA ALA A 93 -4.52 -1.71 13.12
C ALA A 93 -3.63 -0.93 12.13
N LEU A 94 -2.86 0.05 12.62
CA LEU A 94 -1.88 0.80 11.84
C LEU A 94 -0.77 -0.11 11.28
N SER A 95 -0.21 -0.99 12.12
CA SER A 95 0.84 -1.92 11.70
C SER A 95 0.32 -2.92 10.66
N ALA A 96 -0.90 -3.45 10.85
CA ALA A 96 -1.54 -4.33 9.89
C ALA A 96 -1.75 -3.65 8.53
N ALA A 97 -2.22 -2.39 8.54
CA ALA A 97 -2.41 -1.62 7.32
C ALA A 97 -1.07 -1.35 6.62
N LYS A 98 -0.03 -0.95 7.36
CA LYS A 98 1.28 -0.62 6.77
C LYS A 98 1.97 -1.85 6.19
N HIS A 99 1.92 -3.00 6.87
CA HIS A 99 2.37 -4.29 6.35
C HIS A 99 1.63 -4.64 5.04
N THR A 100 0.30 -4.54 5.04
CA THR A 100 -0.53 -4.83 3.86
C THR A 100 -0.17 -3.93 2.67
N ILE A 101 0.06 -2.64 2.93
CA ILE A 101 0.41 -1.65 1.91
C ILE A 101 1.81 -1.88 1.34
N GLY A 102 2.80 -2.24 2.15
CA GLY A 102 4.14 -2.58 1.68
C GLY A 102 4.11 -3.70 0.66
N ARG A 103 3.52 -4.83 1.06
CA ARG A 103 3.40 -6.04 0.21
C ARG A 103 2.65 -5.77 -1.10
N ILE A 104 1.47 -5.16 -1.01
CA ILE A 104 0.61 -4.96 -2.18
C ILE A 104 1.16 -3.83 -3.06
N GLY A 105 1.72 -2.78 -2.48
CA GLY A 105 2.34 -1.69 -3.23
C GLY A 105 3.51 -2.14 -4.08
N ALA A 106 4.36 -3.03 -3.55
CA ALA A 106 5.44 -3.65 -4.32
C ALA A 106 4.89 -4.47 -5.50
N ARG A 107 3.88 -5.31 -5.27
CA ARG A 107 3.25 -6.13 -6.32
C ARG A 107 2.57 -5.29 -7.40
N VAL A 108 1.82 -4.25 -7.04
CA VAL A 108 1.23 -3.30 -8.00
C VAL A 108 2.34 -2.62 -8.82
N ALA A 109 3.42 -2.20 -8.17
CA ALA A 109 4.54 -1.56 -8.85
C ALA A 109 5.19 -2.49 -9.89
N GLU A 110 5.43 -3.76 -9.54
CA GLU A 110 6.00 -4.78 -10.42
C GLU A 110 5.07 -5.14 -11.58
N GLU A 111 3.80 -5.44 -11.28
CA GLU A 111 2.82 -5.81 -12.30
C GLU A 111 2.61 -4.70 -13.32
N CYS A 112 2.54 -3.45 -12.86
CA CYS A 112 2.47 -2.30 -13.74
C CYS A 112 3.72 -2.17 -14.63
N ILE A 113 4.91 -2.58 -14.16
CA ILE A 113 6.12 -2.70 -15.00
C ILE A 113 5.92 -3.74 -16.07
N GLN A 114 5.59 -4.94 -15.63
CA GLN A 114 5.59 -6.10 -16.51
C GLN A 114 4.54 -5.98 -17.61
N LEU A 115 3.36 -5.43 -17.30
CA LEU A 115 2.25 -5.30 -18.25
C LEU A 115 2.49 -4.24 -19.32
N HIS A 116 3.27 -3.20 -19.02
CA HIS A 116 3.65 -2.19 -20.01
C HIS A 116 4.86 -2.61 -20.85
N GLY A 117 5.74 -3.46 -20.30
CA GLY A 117 6.99 -3.84 -20.95
C GLY A 117 7.96 -2.67 -21.06
N GLY A 118 8.74 -2.63 -22.15
CA GLY A 118 9.82 -1.64 -22.32
C GLY A 118 9.37 -0.17 -22.30
N ILE A 119 8.12 0.13 -22.67
CA ILE A 119 7.60 1.51 -22.68
C ILE A 119 7.54 2.12 -21.28
N ARG A 120 7.53 1.31 -20.21
CA ARG A 120 7.56 1.90 -18.87
C ARG A 120 8.93 2.46 -18.49
N MET A 121 9.98 2.08 -19.22
CA MET A 121 11.31 2.65 -19.04
C MET A 121 11.47 3.97 -19.79
N THR A 122 10.49 4.35 -20.62
CA THR A 122 10.43 5.67 -21.26
C THR A 122 9.65 6.59 -20.33
N TRP A 123 10.10 7.84 -20.15
CA TRP A 123 9.46 8.85 -19.29
C TRP A 123 8.10 9.35 -19.83
N GLU A 124 7.46 8.58 -20.70
CA GLU A 124 6.24 8.92 -21.44
C GLU A 124 4.97 8.70 -20.60
N LEU A 125 5.06 7.91 -19.53
CA LEU A 125 3.94 7.60 -18.64
C LEU A 125 4.29 7.92 -17.18
N PRO A 126 3.36 8.53 -16.41
CA PRO A 126 3.58 8.84 -14.99
C PRO A 126 3.68 7.58 -14.11
N LEU A 127 3.38 6.39 -14.65
CA LEU A 127 3.42 5.09 -13.97
C LEU A 127 4.75 4.78 -13.28
N ALA A 128 5.88 5.19 -13.85
CA ALA A 128 7.18 5.00 -13.22
C ALA A 128 7.31 5.82 -11.92
N HIS A 129 6.66 6.99 -11.84
CA HIS A 129 6.61 7.79 -10.61
C HIS A 129 5.76 7.13 -9.54
N TYR A 130 4.58 6.60 -9.90
CA TYR A 130 3.72 5.88 -8.97
C TYR A 130 4.41 4.64 -8.40
N ALA A 131 5.06 3.82 -9.24
CA ALA A 131 5.82 2.67 -8.74
C ALA A 131 6.95 3.06 -7.79
N LYS A 132 7.76 4.06 -8.17
CA LYS A 132 8.82 4.57 -7.28
C LYS A 132 8.21 5.05 -5.96
N ARG A 133 7.09 5.76 -6.00
CA ARG A 133 6.42 6.24 -4.79
C ARG A 133 5.90 5.10 -3.92
N LEU A 134 5.28 4.07 -4.50
CA LEU A 134 4.81 2.90 -3.77
C LEU A 134 5.96 2.18 -3.04
N VAL A 135 7.09 1.97 -3.72
CA VAL A 135 8.30 1.40 -3.10
C VAL A 135 8.83 2.30 -1.97
N MET A 136 8.87 3.61 -2.19
CA MET A 136 9.36 4.55 -1.17
C MET A 136 8.42 4.70 0.03
N ILE A 137 7.10 4.54 -0.16
CA ILE A 137 6.13 4.52 0.95
C ILE A 137 6.43 3.34 1.87
N ASP A 138 6.83 2.19 1.32
CA ASP A 138 7.17 1.05 2.15
C ASP A 138 8.35 1.36 3.09
N HIS A 139 9.41 1.97 2.59
CA HIS A 139 10.58 2.32 3.42
C HIS A 139 10.39 3.51 4.40
N GLN A 140 9.24 4.20 4.39
CA GLN A 140 8.97 5.31 5.31
C GLN A 140 8.19 4.85 6.55
N PHE A 141 8.66 5.27 7.73
CA PHE A 141 8.08 4.92 9.04
C PHE A 141 8.00 3.42 9.31
N GLY A 142 8.97 2.65 8.80
CA GLY A 142 9.03 1.18 8.94
C GLY A 142 8.42 0.47 7.74
N ASP A 143 9.11 -0.57 7.28
CA ASP A 143 8.75 -1.41 6.14
C ASP A 143 7.83 -2.57 6.52
N GLU A 144 7.49 -3.39 5.52
CA GLU A 144 6.63 -4.56 5.67
C GLU A 144 7.04 -5.46 6.85
N ASP A 145 8.34 -5.74 6.99
CA ASP A 145 8.90 -6.63 8.01
C ASP A 145 8.79 -6.01 9.40
N HIS A 146 9.14 -4.72 9.54
CA HIS A 146 9.02 -3.99 10.80
C HIS A 146 7.57 -4.01 11.31
N HIS A 147 6.61 -3.74 10.44
CA HIS A 147 5.20 -3.67 10.84
C HIS A 147 4.59 -5.04 11.10
N LEU A 148 5.08 -6.10 10.44
CA LEU A 148 4.71 -7.47 10.76
C LEU A 148 5.19 -7.86 12.17
N GLU A 149 6.44 -7.59 12.50
CA GLU A 149 7.00 -7.87 13.83
C GLU A 149 6.27 -7.08 14.92
N ARG A 150 6.01 -5.79 14.67
CA ARG A 150 5.26 -4.93 15.58
C ARG A 150 3.84 -5.44 15.80
N TYR A 151 3.14 -5.86 14.74
CA TYR A 151 1.80 -6.45 14.83
C TYR A 151 1.79 -7.73 15.69
N ILE A 152 2.76 -8.63 15.48
CA ILE A 152 2.90 -9.87 16.26
C ILE A 152 3.11 -9.55 17.74
N THR A 153 3.99 -8.60 18.04
CA THR A 153 4.31 -8.18 19.41
C THR A 153 3.07 -7.62 20.11
N LEU A 154 2.36 -6.67 19.49
CA LEU A 154 1.14 -6.06 20.02
C LEU A 154 -0.01 -7.06 20.21
N THR A 155 -0.05 -8.12 19.41
CA THR A 155 -1.08 -9.16 19.52
C THR A 155 -0.80 -10.13 20.66
N ARG A 156 0.48 -10.42 20.94
CA ARG A 156 0.87 -11.27 22.07
C ARG A 156 0.59 -10.60 23.42
N SER A 157 0.85 -9.30 23.54
CA SER A 157 0.60 -8.56 24.79
C SER A 157 -0.86 -8.62 25.25
N GLN A 158 -1.83 -8.59 24.32
CA GLN A 158 -3.25 -8.70 24.66
C GLN A 158 -3.72 -10.08 25.12
N ARG A 159 -2.97 -11.15 24.87
CA ARG A 159 -3.34 -12.50 25.32
C ARG A 159 -2.95 -12.80 26.77
N HIS A 160 -2.16 -11.93 27.37
CA HIS A 160 -1.65 -12.09 28.74
C HIS A 160 -2.33 -11.16 29.76
N GLU A 161 -3.32 -10.38 29.32
CA GLU A 161 -4.28 -9.64 30.16
C GLU A 161 -5.64 -10.35 30.15
#